data_AF-A0A352W7X5-F1
#
_entry.id   AF-A0A352W7X5-F1
#
_cell.length_a   1.000
_cell.length_b   1.000
_cell.length_c   1.000
_cell.angle_alpha   90.00
_cell.angle_beta   90.00
_cell.angle_gamma   90.00
#
_symmetry.space_group_name_H-M   'P 1'
#
loop_
_entity.id
_entity.type
_entity.pdbx_description
1 polymer ?
#
loop_
_entity_poly.entity_id
_entity_poly.type
_entity_poly.pdbx_seq_one_letter_code
_entity_poly.pdbx_strand_id
1 'polypeptide(L)'
;LTWKAREYEYHTRFIELAGEINDQMPYFVVDKVTRALNQKQKALNGAKILILGVAYKKDIDDVRESPILRVMELLRDANAAVSYHDPFVHVIEPHGGSTVRVESVPLTKELLAAVDCTVIGTGHSCFDYDMIATYSPVIVDT
;
A
#
# COMPACT_ATOMS: atom_id res chain seq x y z
N LEU A 1 -18.97 -4.49 -17.01
CA LEU A 1 -20.43 -4.51 -16.73
C LEU A 1 -21.12 -3.21 -17.15
N THR A 2 -20.48 -2.04 -16.97
CA THR A 2 -20.99 -0.72 -17.36
C THR A 2 -21.31 -0.57 -18.85
N TRP A 3 -20.52 -1.19 -19.74
CA TRP A 3 -20.71 -1.10 -21.19
C TRP A 3 -22.04 -1.71 -21.67
N LYS A 4 -22.51 -2.79 -21.03
CA LYS A 4 -23.75 -3.48 -21.39
C LYS A 4 -24.99 -2.83 -20.79
N ALA A 5 -24.82 -2.06 -19.71
CA ALA A 5 -25.91 -1.30 -19.07
C ALA A 5 -26.22 0.04 -19.78
N ARG A 6 -25.22 0.64 -20.44
CA ARG A 6 -25.43 1.82 -21.32
C ARG A 6 -26.33 1.52 -22.53
N GLU A 7 -26.42 0.25 -22.92
CA GLU A 7 -27.29 -0.23 -24.01
C GLU A 7 -28.79 -0.22 -23.64
N TYR A 8 -29.14 -0.09 -22.35
CA TYR A 8 -30.52 -0.15 -21.84
C TYR A 8 -31.01 1.15 -21.18
N GLU A 9 -30.38 2.31 -21.46
CA GLU A 9 -30.75 3.63 -20.88
C GLU A 9 -30.84 3.69 -19.34
N TYR A 10 -30.23 2.73 -18.63
CA TYR A 10 -30.12 2.79 -17.16
C TYR A 10 -28.88 3.60 -16.76
N HIS A 11 -29.09 4.76 -16.14
CA HIS A 11 -28.02 5.55 -15.54
C HIS A 11 -27.36 4.78 -14.38
N THR A 12 -26.20 4.19 -14.62
CA THR A 12 -25.42 3.38 -13.67
C THR A 12 -24.60 4.22 -12.69
N ARG A 13 -25.16 5.33 -12.19
CA ARG A 13 -24.49 6.26 -11.26
C ARG A 13 -23.92 5.58 -10.01
N PHE A 14 -24.57 4.51 -9.53
CA PHE A 14 -24.10 3.78 -8.36
C PHE A 14 -22.84 2.94 -8.62
N ILE A 15 -22.71 2.36 -9.83
CA ILE A 15 -21.52 1.59 -10.22
C ILE A 15 -20.35 2.52 -10.51
N GLU A 16 -20.63 3.66 -11.14
CA GLU A 16 -19.63 4.71 -11.42
C GLU A 16 -19.08 5.31 -10.11
N LEU A 17 -19.95 5.65 -9.15
CA LEU A 17 -19.54 6.17 -7.85
C LEU A 17 -18.75 5.15 -7.01
N ALA A 18 -19.12 3.87 -7.06
CA ALA A 18 -18.37 2.81 -6.38
C ALA A 18 -16.95 2.66 -6.98
N GLY A 19 -16.80 2.88 -8.29
CA GLY A 19 -15.49 2.96 -8.95
C GLY A 19 -14.67 4.15 -8.46
N GLU A 20 -15.27 5.35 -8.41
CA GLU A 20 -14.58 6.57 -7.94
C GLU A 20 -14.10 6.45 -6.48
N ILE A 21 -14.85 5.79 -5.60
CA ILE A 21 -14.43 5.55 -4.21
C ILE A 21 -13.20 4.65 -4.16
N ASN A 22 -13.20 3.55 -4.93
CA ASN A 22 -12.05 2.63 -4.97
C ASN A 22 -10.79 3.31 -5.53
N ASP A 23 -10.94 4.17 -6.52
CA ASP A 23 -9.83 4.95 -7.09
C ASP A 23 -9.25 5.97 -6.09
N GLN A 24 -10.04 6.40 -5.09
CA GLN A 24 -9.60 7.34 -4.05
C GLN A 24 -8.93 6.69 -2.84
N MET A 25 -9.15 5.39 -2.60
CA MET A 25 -8.60 4.69 -1.43
C MET A 25 -7.06 4.80 -1.29
N PRO A 26 -6.26 4.68 -2.36
CA PRO A 26 -4.81 4.86 -2.24
C PRO A 26 -4.40 6.26 -1.73
N TYR A 27 -5.11 7.31 -2.16
CA TYR A 27 -4.86 8.68 -1.69
C TYR A 27 -5.18 8.86 -0.22
N PHE A 28 -6.26 8.22 0.25
CA PHE A 28 -6.63 8.23 1.66
C PHE A 28 -5.56 7.56 2.55
N VAL A 29 -4.97 6.45 2.09
CA VAL A 29 -3.85 5.80 2.78
C VAL A 29 -2.63 6.72 2.86
N VAL A 30 -2.27 7.40 1.77
CA VAL A 30 -1.16 8.37 1.76
C VAL A 30 -1.41 9.54 2.72
N ASP A 31 -2.64 10.05 2.79
CA ASP A 31 -3.02 11.09 3.76
C ASP A 31 -2.92 10.59 5.21
N LYS A 32 -3.40 9.36 5.50
CA LYS A 32 -3.20 8.71 6.81
C LYS A 32 -1.72 8.65 7.19
N VAL A 33 -0.85 8.19 6.28
CA VAL A 33 0.61 8.14 6.50
C VAL A 33 1.18 9.52 6.78
N THR A 34 0.80 10.50 5.97
CA THR A 34 1.26 11.89 6.12
C THR A 34 0.88 12.46 7.48
N ARG A 35 -0.36 12.25 7.92
CA ARG A 35 -0.83 12.69 9.24
C ARG A 35 -0.09 11.98 10.37
N ALA A 36 0.12 10.67 10.26
CA ALA A 36 0.83 9.88 11.26
C ALA A 36 2.30 10.32 11.41
N LEU A 37 3.00 10.57 10.30
CA LEU A 37 4.35 11.13 10.30
C LEU A 37 4.41 12.55 10.91
N ASN A 38 3.44 13.41 10.57
CA ASN A 38 3.37 14.77 11.11
C ASN A 38 3.17 14.81 12.63
N GLN A 39 2.45 13.84 13.22
CA GLN A 39 2.36 13.70 14.67
C GLN A 39 3.72 13.45 15.34
N LYS A 40 4.69 12.93 14.59
CA LYS A 40 6.10 12.75 15.01
C LYS A 40 7.02 13.84 14.47
N GLN A 41 6.47 14.94 13.94
CA GLN A 41 7.22 16.05 13.33
C GLN A 41 8.14 15.59 12.18
N LYS A 42 7.73 14.56 11.44
CA LYS A 42 8.42 14.10 10.23
C LYS A 42 7.59 14.44 9.00
N ALA A 43 8.26 14.98 7.99
CA ALA A 43 7.66 15.20 6.67
C ALA A 43 7.59 13.89 5.89
N LEU A 44 6.65 13.79 4.95
CA LEU A 44 6.58 12.63 4.02
C LEU A 44 7.79 12.59 3.07
N ASN A 45 8.25 13.74 2.59
CA ASN A 45 9.41 13.84 1.72
C ASN A 45 10.67 13.36 2.47
N GLY A 46 11.34 12.34 1.92
CA GLY A 46 12.50 11.71 2.51
C GLY A 46 12.21 10.71 3.63
N ALA A 47 10.94 10.50 4.00
CA ALA A 47 10.56 9.50 5.00
C ALA A 47 10.82 8.09 4.48
N LYS A 48 11.33 7.21 5.36
CA LYS A 48 11.48 5.79 5.11
C LYS A 48 10.18 5.08 5.46
N ILE A 49 9.55 4.45 4.46
CA ILE A 49 8.28 3.76 4.62
C ILE A 49 8.48 2.29 4.27
N LEU A 50 8.11 1.41 5.20
CA LEU A 50 8.02 -0.02 4.97
C LEU A 50 6.56 -0.42 4.77
N ILE A 51 6.27 -1.10 3.67
CA ILE A 51 4.94 -1.68 3.41
C ILE A 51 4.98 -3.17 3.71
N LEU A 52 4.02 -3.66 4.49
CA LEU A 52 3.85 -5.06 4.83
C LEU A 52 2.68 -5.65 4.04
N GLY A 53 2.98 -6.58 3.14
CA GLY A 53 2.01 -7.19 2.24
C GLY A 53 1.67 -6.28 1.06
N VAL A 54 1.92 -6.79 -0.13
CA VAL A 54 1.61 -6.14 -1.42
C VAL A 54 0.66 -6.99 -2.27
N ALA A 55 0.43 -8.26 -1.90
CA ALA A 55 -0.57 -9.11 -2.53
C ALA A 55 -1.99 -8.50 -2.45
N TYR A 56 -2.80 -8.73 -3.46
CA TYR A 56 -4.20 -8.30 -3.53
C TYR A 56 -5.07 -8.93 -2.43
N LYS A 57 -4.72 -10.16 -2.01
CA LYS A 57 -5.37 -10.84 -0.90
C LYS A 57 -4.35 -11.47 0.01
N LYS A 58 -4.82 -11.71 1.22
CA LYS A 58 -4.12 -12.46 2.25
C LYS A 58 -3.70 -13.84 1.74
N ASP A 59 -2.46 -14.19 2.05
CA ASP A 59 -1.85 -15.52 1.87
C ASP A 59 -1.80 -16.04 0.41
N ILE A 60 -1.74 -15.13 -0.57
CA ILE A 60 -1.52 -15.43 -2.00
C ILE A 60 -0.45 -14.50 -2.60
N ASP A 61 0.00 -14.80 -3.83
CA ASP A 61 1.05 -14.09 -4.56
C ASP A 61 0.54 -13.15 -5.67
N ASP A 62 -0.78 -12.98 -5.81
CA ASP A 62 -1.36 -12.15 -6.88
C ASP A 62 -1.31 -10.67 -6.54
N VAL A 63 -0.63 -9.86 -7.37
CA VAL A 63 -0.50 -8.40 -7.19
C VAL A 63 -1.25 -7.58 -8.23
N ARG A 64 -1.88 -8.20 -9.24
CA ARG A 64 -2.32 -7.51 -10.47
C ARG A 64 -3.35 -6.41 -10.23
N GLU A 65 -4.22 -6.59 -9.24
CA GLU A 65 -5.24 -5.60 -8.85
C GLU A 65 -5.00 -5.07 -7.43
N SER A 66 -3.77 -5.17 -6.93
CA SER A 66 -3.46 -4.74 -5.57
C SER A 66 -3.49 -3.21 -5.46
N PRO A 67 -4.35 -2.64 -4.59
CA PRO A 67 -4.40 -1.18 -4.38
C PRO A 67 -3.10 -0.64 -3.75
N ILE A 68 -2.32 -1.51 -3.11
CA ILE A 68 -1.06 -1.17 -2.47
C ILE A 68 0.00 -0.73 -3.48
N LEU A 69 -0.03 -1.25 -4.71
CA LEU A 69 0.87 -0.79 -5.77
C LEU A 69 0.68 0.70 -6.06
N ARG A 70 -0.57 1.17 -6.09
CA ARG A 70 -0.86 2.59 -6.29
C ARG A 70 -0.42 3.43 -5.09
N VAL A 71 -0.57 2.91 -3.87
CA VAL A 71 -0.05 3.57 -2.66
C VAL A 71 1.47 3.73 -2.73
N MET A 72 2.20 2.68 -3.14
CA MET A 72 3.65 2.71 -3.30
C MET A 72 4.10 3.82 -4.27
N GLU A 73 3.42 3.93 -5.41
CA GLU A 73 3.70 4.96 -6.41
C GLU A 73 3.46 6.37 -5.84
N LEU A 74 2.30 6.62 -5.23
CA LEU A 74 1.98 7.93 -4.67
C LEU A 74 2.97 8.36 -3.58
N LEU A 75 3.42 7.43 -2.75
CA LEU A 75 4.45 7.71 -1.72
C LEU A 75 5.81 8.03 -2.37
N ARG A 76 6.20 7.33 -3.43
CA ARG A 76 7.43 7.61 -4.19
C ARG A 76 7.36 8.94 -4.93
N ASP A 77 6.21 9.27 -5.53
CA ASP A 77 5.97 10.56 -6.17
C ASP A 77 6.08 11.71 -5.17
N ALA A 78 5.74 11.46 -3.90
CA ALA A 78 5.96 12.37 -2.78
C ALA A 78 7.40 12.38 -2.24
N ASN A 79 8.35 11.71 -2.91
CA ASN A 79 9.77 11.56 -2.55
C ASN A 79 10.02 10.77 -1.26
N ALA A 80 9.11 9.89 -0.85
CA ALA A 80 9.37 8.95 0.25
C ALA A 80 10.25 7.79 -0.24
N ALA A 81 11.12 7.29 0.65
CA ALA A 81 11.91 6.08 0.43
C ALA A 81 11.07 4.85 0.80
N VAL A 82 10.47 4.21 -0.20
CA VAL A 82 9.52 3.11 -0.01
C VAL A 82 10.18 1.74 -0.26
N SER A 83 10.19 0.90 0.77
CA SER A 83 10.49 -0.53 0.70
C SER A 83 9.25 -1.36 1.04
N TYR A 84 9.24 -2.64 0.68
CA TYR A 84 8.16 -3.55 1.06
C TYR A 84 8.69 -4.90 1.51
N HIS A 85 7.93 -5.56 2.37
CA HIS A 85 8.08 -6.95 2.71
C HIS A 85 6.77 -7.68 2.44
N ASP A 86 6.86 -8.73 1.63
CA ASP A 86 5.79 -9.69 1.42
C ASP A 86 6.37 -11.11 1.38
N PRO A 87 5.79 -12.07 2.13
CA PRO A 87 6.29 -13.44 2.20
C PRO A 87 5.90 -14.29 0.98
N PHE A 88 4.88 -13.89 0.21
CA PHE A 88 4.39 -14.59 -0.98
C PHE A 88 4.83 -13.89 -2.28
N VAL A 89 5.08 -12.58 -2.22
CA VAL A 89 5.54 -11.77 -3.36
C VAL A 89 6.99 -11.35 -3.14
N HIS A 90 7.93 -12.06 -3.78
CA HIS A 90 9.36 -11.75 -3.64
C HIS A 90 9.84 -10.60 -4.53
N VAL A 91 9.19 -10.42 -5.68
CA VAL A 91 9.54 -9.39 -6.66
C VAL A 91 8.26 -8.83 -7.25
N ILE A 92 8.15 -7.50 -7.24
CA ILE A 92 7.15 -6.78 -8.03
C ILE A 92 7.83 -6.45 -9.36
N GLU A 93 7.32 -7.05 -10.44
CA GLU A 93 7.73 -6.73 -11.80
C GLU A 93 7.01 -5.47 -12.31
N PRO A 94 7.63 -4.69 -13.21
CA PRO A 94 6.98 -3.56 -13.86
C PRO A 94 5.66 -3.95 -14.52
N HIS A 95 4.56 -3.31 -14.12
CA HIS A 95 3.21 -3.57 -14.64
C HIS A 95 2.39 -2.27 -14.65
N GLY A 96 1.50 -2.11 -15.65
CA GLY A 96 0.44 -1.10 -15.60
C GLY A 96 0.89 0.37 -15.56
N GLY A 97 2.12 0.67 -15.98
CA GLY A 97 2.70 2.02 -15.91
C GLY A 97 3.78 2.20 -14.83
N SER A 98 3.89 1.25 -13.89
CA SER A 98 5.00 1.21 -12.93
C SER A 98 6.28 0.73 -13.63
N THR A 99 7.37 1.49 -13.51
CA THR A 99 8.64 1.22 -14.24
C THR A 99 9.72 0.56 -13.38
N VAL A 100 9.48 0.38 -12.08
CA VAL A 100 10.52 -0.03 -11.13
C VAL A 100 10.28 -1.46 -10.69
N ARG A 101 11.25 -2.33 -10.97
CA ARG A 101 11.35 -3.66 -10.35
C ARG A 101 11.79 -3.49 -8.91
N VAL A 102 11.04 -4.04 -7.96
CA VAL A 102 11.30 -3.88 -6.52
C VAL A 102 11.31 -5.26 -5.87
N GLU A 103 12.36 -5.54 -5.11
CA GLU A 103 12.50 -6.80 -4.38
C GLU A 103 12.02 -6.65 -2.94
N SER A 104 11.39 -7.70 -2.42
CA SER A 104 10.93 -7.81 -1.05
C SER A 104 12.13 -7.82 -0.11
N VAL A 105 12.15 -6.94 0.88
CA VAL A 105 13.21 -6.91 1.89
C VAL A 105 12.86 -7.87 3.04
N PRO A 106 13.86 -8.51 3.69
CA PRO A 106 13.58 -9.37 4.83
C PRO A 106 13.01 -8.55 5.99
N LEU A 107 11.95 -9.05 6.63
CA LEU A 107 11.36 -8.43 7.80
C LEU A 107 12.24 -8.72 9.03
N THR A 108 12.91 -7.71 9.54
CA THR A 108 13.70 -7.81 10.78
C THR A 108 13.33 -6.69 11.76
N LYS A 109 13.68 -6.89 13.03
CA LYS A 109 13.46 -5.91 14.10
C LYS A 109 14.23 -4.62 13.83
N GLU A 110 15.44 -4.75 13.30
CA GLU A 110 16.32 -3.64 12.96
C GLU A 110 15.72 -2.81 11.82
N LEU A 111 15.13 -3.47 10.81
CA LEU A 111 14.44 -2.79 9.74
C LEU A 111 13.21 -2.01 10.26
N LEU A 112 12.37 -2.66 11.07
CA LEU A 112 11.19 -2.04 11.66
C LEU A 112 11.53 -0.80 12.49
N ALA A 113 12.61 -0.87 13.27
CA ALA A 113 13.09 0.26 14.07
C ALA A 113 13.77 1.37 13.23
N ALA A 114 14.28 1.05 12.04
CA ALA A 114 15.01 1.98 11.19
C ALA A 114 14.11 2.78 10.23
N VAL A 115 12.86 2.38 10.04
CA VAL A 115 11.88 3.10 9.21
C VAL A 115 11.10 4.12 10.02
N ASP A 116 10.55 5.13 9.33
CA ASP A 116 9.77 6.19 9.95
C ASP A 116 8.29 5.80 10.10
N CYS A 117 7.78 4.99 9.17
CA CYS A 117 6.41 4.48 9.19
C CYS A 117 6.35 3.06 8.61
N THR A 118 5.58 2.20 9.26
CA THR A 118 5.19 0.89 8.74
C THR A 118 3.73 0.95 8.31
N VAL A 119 3.44 0.53 7.08
CA VAL A 119 2.08 0.46 6.53
C VAL A 119 1.71 -1.01 6.39
N ILE A 120 0.62 -1.43 7.02
CA ILE A 120 0.07 -2.77 6.83
C ILE A 120 -0.84 -2.68 5.61
N GLY A 121 -0.39 -3.19 4.46
CA GLY A 121 -1.17 -3.22 3.23
C GLY A 121 -2.04 -4.46 3.15
N THR A 122 -1.41 -5.64 3.24
CA THR A 122 -2.12 -6.93 3.25
C THR A 122 -1.72 -7.73 4.47
N GLY A 123 -2.67 -7.95 5.38
CA GLY A 123 -2.44 -8.65 6.64
C GLY A 123 -2.27 -10.16 6.49
N HIS A 124 -1.10 -10.62 6.03
CA HIS A 124 -0.76 -12.04 5.95
C HIS A 124 -0.86 -12.74 7.31
N SER A 125 -1.24 -14.03 7.32
CA SER A 125 -1.39 -14.81 8.56
C SER A 125 -0.08 -15.00 9.30
N CYS A 126 1.03 -14.97 8.57
CA CYS A 126 2.37 -15.25 9.08
C CYS A 126 3.07 -14.03 9.68
N PHE A 127 2.44 -12.86 9.67
CA PHE A 127 3.04 -11.67 10.30
C PHE A 127 2.98 -11.76 11.83
N ASP A 128 4.13 -11.53 12.45
CA ASP A 128 4.25 -11.34 13.89
C ASP A 128 3.87 -9.89 14.24
N TYR A 129 2.57 -9.69 14.50
CA TYR A 129 2.02 -8.37 14.82
C TYR A 129 2.56 -7.80 16.15
N ASP A 130 2.93 -8.66 17.10
CA ASP A 130 3.52 -8.23 18.37
C ASP A 130 4.91 -7.63 18.12
N MET A 131 5.72 -8.28 17.28
CA MET A 131 7.00 -7.73 16.85
C MET A 131 6.82 -6.41 16.09
N ILE A 132 5.88 -6.35 15.14
CA ILE A 132 5.62 -5.13 14.36
C ILE A 132 5.22 -3.98 15.28
N ALA A 133 4.24 -4.21 16.17
CA ALA A 133 3.76 -3.23 17.14
C ALA A 133 4.87 -2.73 18.09
N THR A 134 5.81 -3.60 18.46
CA THR A 134 6.88 -3.28 19.39
C THR A 134 7.98 -2.42 18.75
N TYR A 135 8.36 -2.71 17.51
CA TYR A 135 9.55 -2.11 16.90
C TYR A 135 9.25 -0.99 15.90
N SER A 136 8.04 -0.89 15.35
CA SER A 136 7.68 0.18 14.42
C SER A 136 7.39 1.51 15.14
N PRO A 137 8.07 2.63 14.79
CA PRO A 137 7.82 3.93 15.42
C PRO A 137 6.41 4.50 15.17
N VAL A 138 5.88 4.21 13.98
CA VAL A 138 4.55 4.60 13.52
C VAL A 138 3.99 3.44 12.71
N ILE A 139 2.73 3.09 12.95
CA ILE A 139 2.00 2.07 12.19
C ILE A 139 0.74 2.71 11.60
N VAL A 140 0.50 2.43 10.32
CA VAL A 140 -0.74 2.77 9.62
C VAL A 140 -1.35 1.48 9.10
N ASP A 141 -2.56 1.21 9.55
CA ASP A 141 -3.39 0.11 9.06
C ASP A 141 -4.37 0.65 8.01
N THR A 142 -4.39 0.01 6.83
CA THR A 142 -5.09 0.52 5.64
C THR A 142 -6.55 0.15 5.64
#